data_AF-A0A942YQP3-F1
#
_entry.id   AF-A0A942YQP3-F1
#
_cell.length_a   1.000
_cell.length_b   1.000
_cell.length_c   1.000
_cell.angle_alpha   90.00
_cell.angle_beta   90.00
_cell.angle_gamma   90.00
#
_symmetry.space_group_name_H-M   'P 1'
#
loop_
_entity.id
_entity.type
_entity.pdbx_description
1 polymer ?
#
loop_
_entity_poly.entity_id
_entity_poly.type
_entity_poly.pdbx_seq_one_letter_code
_entity_poly.pdbx_strand_id
1 'polypeptide(L)'
;MSEIPKLLTVSDLVTRWDMPRQSIHQKFAEADFPKPIQYVSNGRIALLLESDIEEFEKTHPWISDPAKRQARANFIFRKIMNGELQ
;
A
#
# COMPACT_ATOMS: atom_id res chain seq x y z
N MET A 1 19.01 23.48 -2.30
CA MET A 1 19.62 22.16 -2.64
C MET A 1 18.48 21.26 -3.06
N SER A 2 18.56 20.66 -4.24
CA SER A 2 17.55 19.68 -4.68
C SER A 2 17.88 18.37 -3.98
N GLU A 3 17.11 18.00 -2.96
CA GLU A 3 17.27 16.70 -2.31
C GLU A 3 16.89 15.58 -3.28
N ILE A 4 17.67 14.50 -3.28
CA ILE A 4 17.38 13.34 -4.11
C ILE A 4 16.11 12.69 -3.52
N PRO A 5 15.07 12.44 -4.33
CA PRO A 5 13.85 11.84 -3.84
C PRO A 5 14.12 10.44 -3.28
N LYS A 6 13.48 10.14 -2.14
CA LYS A 6 13.55 8.82 -1.51
C LYS A 6 12.71 7.82 -2.28
N LEU A 7 13.26 6.63 -2.46
CA LEU A 7 12.63 5.53 -3.15
C LEU A 7 12.41 4.37 -2.19
N LEU A 8 11.27 3.72 -2.32
CA LEU A 8 10.85 2.58 -1.54
C LEU A 8 10.76 1.34 -2.42
N THR A 9 11.19 0.22 -1.88
CA THR A 9 10.95 -1.11 -2.44
C THR A 9 9.73 -1.76 -1.79
N VAL A 10 9.30 -2.90 -2.33
CA VAL A 10 8.30 -3.74 -1.68
C VAL A 10 8.72 -4.15 -0.25
N SER A 11 10.02 -4.38 -0.01
CA SER A 11 10.51 -4.76 1.33
C SER A 11 10.37 -3.61 2.34
N ASP A 12 10.54 -2.37 1.89
CA ASP A 12 10.33 -1.19 2.72
C ASP A 12 8.84 -1.05 3.08
N LEU A 13 7.93 -1.29 2.12
CA LEU A 13 6.49 -1.30 2.38
C LEU A 13 6.05 -2.41 3.33
N VAL A 14 6.63 -3.61 3.22
CA VAL A 14 6.40 -4.72 4.16
C VAL A 14 6.70 -4.28 5.59
N THR A 15 7.82 -3.59 5.79
CA THR A 15 8.23 -3.09 7.11
C THR A 15 7.37 -1.91 7.54
N ARG A 16 7.16 -0.93 6.66
CA ARG A 16 6.41 0.31 6.93
C ARG A 16 4.97 0.05 7.33
N TRP A 17 4.33 -0.94 6.72
CA TRP A 17 2.94 -1.27 6.99
C TRP A 17 2.75 -2.51 7.84
N ASP A 18 3.82 -3.22 8.23
CA ASP A 18 3.72 -4.49 8.95
C ASP A 18 2.74 -5.45 8.25
N MET A 19 2.98 -5.69 6.97
CA MET A 19 2.14 -6.53 6.11
C MET A 19 2.97 -7.55 5.34
N PRO A 20 2.43 -8.76 5.11
CA PRO A 20 3.15 -9.78 4.36
C PRO A 20 3.35 -9.32 2.91
N ARG A 21 4.49 -9.72 2.33
CA ARG A 21 4.89 -9.37 0.95
C ARG A 21 3.80 -9.64 -0.09
N GLN A 22 3.05 -10.74 0.07
CA GLN A 22 1.97 -11.11 -0.84
C GLN A 22 0.82 -10.08 -0.83
N SER A 23 0.45 -9.55 0.35
CA SER A 23 -0.57 -8.50 0.46
C SER A 23 -0.13 -7.21 -0.21
N ILE A 24 1.17 -6.88 -0.14
CA ILE A 24 1.71 -5.71 -0.86
C ILE A 24 1.60 -5.92 -2.38
N HIS A 25 1.98 -7.10 -2.89
CA HIS A 25 1.85 -7.41 -4.33
C HIS A 25 0.41 -7.37 -4.83
N GLN A 26 -0.57 -7.75 -4.01
CA GLN A 26 -1.98 -7.61 -4.38
C GLN A 26 -2.37 -6.14 -4.61
N LYS A 27 -1.77 -5.20 -3.87
CA LYS A 27 -2.06 -3.77 -4.04
C LYS A 27 -1.58 -3.23 -5.38
N PHE A 28 -0.55 -3.82 -5.99
CA PHE A 28 -0.08 -3.39 -7.31
C PHE A 28 -1.13 -3.61 -8.41
N ALA A 29 -2.16 -4.42 -8.16
CA ALA A 29 -3.30 -4.59 -9.06
C ALA A 29 -4.43 -3.56 -8.80
N GLU A 30 -4.38 -2.82 -7.69
CA GLU A 30 -5.34 -1.75 -7.38
C GLU A 30 -5.06 -0.54 -8.30
N ALA A 31 -6.11 0.04 -8.88
CA ALA A 31 -5.97 1.08 -9.91
C ALA A 31 -5.41 2.41 -9.36
N ASP A 32 -5.61 2.66 -8.08
CA ASP A 32 -5.20 3.85 -7.34
C ASP A 32 -3.88 3.66 -6.58
N PHE A 33 -3.27 2.47 -6.63
CA PHE A 33 -1.97 2.24 -6.02
C PHE A 33 -0.84 2.90 -6.83
N PRO A 34 0.15 3.52 -6.15
CA PRO A 34 1.29 4.13 -6.83
C PRO A 34 2.02 3.17 -7.77
N LYS A 35 2.27 3.62 -9.00
CA LYS A 35 3.00 2.83 -9.99
C LYS A 35 4.50 2.91 -9.74
N PRO A 36 5.26 1.82 -9.96
CA PRO A 36 6.71 1.87 -9.90
C PRO A 36 7.27 2.86 -10.91
N ILE A 37 8.15 3.75 -10.45
CA ILE A 37 8.82 4.73 -11.31
C ILE A 37 10.04 4.12 -12.04
N GLN A 38 10.58 3.03 -11.50
CA GLN A 38 11.74 2.33 -12.05
C GLN A 38 11.78 0.88 -11.54
N TYR A 39 12.49 0.03 -12.27
CA TYR A 39 12.85 -1.31 -11.83
C TYR A 39 14.38 -1.48 -11.82
N VAL A 40 14.89 -2.18 -10.80
CA VAL A 40 16.32 -2.52 -10.65
C VAL A 40 16.49 -4.03 -10.50
N SER A 41 17.73 -4.50 -10.40
CA SER A 41 18.05 -5.94 -10.32
C SER A 41 17.49 -6.71 -11.52
N ASN A 42 17.81 -6.24 -12.73
CA ASN A 42 17.32 -6.78 -14.01
C ASN A 42 15.78 -6.89 -14.05
N GLY A 43 15.09 -5.84 -13.61
CA GLY A 43 13.62 -5.78 -13.66
C GLY A 43 12.90 -6.44 -12.47
N ARG A 44 13.62 -6.98 -11.48
CA ARG A 44 13.01 -7.77 -10.38
C ARG A 44 12.52 -6.94 -9.21
N ILE A 45 13.14 -5.78 -8.96
CA ILE A 45 12.82 -4.94 -7.80
C ILE A 45 12.19 -3.64 -8.31
N ALA A 46 10.91 -3.46 -7.99
CA ALA A 46 10.20 -2.21 -8.22
C ALA A 46 10.66 -1.12 -7.24
N LEU A 47 10.89 0.08 -7.76
CA LEU A 47 11.14 1.30 -6.99
C LEU A 47 9.92 2.22 -7.08
N LEU A 48 9.41 2.60 -5.93
CA LEU A 48 8.27 3.49 -5.74
C LEU A 48 8.76 4.81 -5.17
N LEU A 49 8.14 5.91 -5.56
CA LEU A 49 8.45 7.21 -4.99
C LEU A 49 7.83 7.32 -3.58
N GLU A 50 8.61 7.76 -2.58
CA GLU A 50 8.10 7.89 -1.21
C GLU A 50 6.91 8.86 -1.14
N SER A 51 6.96 9.98 -1.87
CA SER A 51 5.87 10.96 -1.87
C SER A 51 4.55 10.39 -2.38
N ASP A 52 4.58 9.52 -3.40
CA ASP A 52 3.37 8.92 -3.96
C ASP A 52 2.77 7.91 -2.97
N ILE A 53 3.62 7.21 -2.22
CA ILE A 53 3.21 6.31 -1.14
C ILE A 53 2.58 7.10 0.01
N GLU A 54 3.14 8.24 0.39
CA GLU A 54 2.56 9.12 1.40
C GLU A 54 1.21 9.71 0.96
N GLU A 55 1.06 10.05 -0.32
CA GLU A 55 -0.22 10.51 -0.86
C GLU A 55 -1.28 9.40 -0.84
N PHE A 56 -0.89 8.18 -1.20
CA PHE A 56 -1.74 7.00 -1.09
C PHE A 56 -2.16 6.71 0.37
N GLU A 57 -1.25 6.86 1.33
CA GLU A 57 -1.53 6.69 2.76
C GLU A 57 -2.58 7.69 3.28
N LYS A 58 -2.62 8.92 2.74
CA LYS A 58 -3.61 9.93 3.11
C LYS A 58 -5.02 9.53 2.69
N THR A 59 -5.17 8.92 1.52
CA THR A 59 -6.47 8.44 1.02
C THR A 59 -6.84 7.07 1.61
N HIS A 60 -5.84 6.33 2.11
CA HIS A 60 -5.99 4.99 2.70
C HIS A 60 -5.48 4.93 4.15
N PRO A 61 -6.00 5.75 5.09
CA PRO A 61 -5.44 5.90 6.43
C PRO A 61 -5.48 4.63 7.29
N TRP A 62 -6.22 3.61 6.85
CA TRP A 62 -6.23 2.30 7.50
C TRP A 62 -5.00 1.47 7.21
N ILE A 63 -4.24 1.75 6.14
CA ILE A 63 -3.16 0.87 5.68
C ILE A 63 -1.94 0.87 6.59
N SER A 64 -1.66 1.97 7.28
CA SER A 64 -0.44 2.16 8.06
C SER A 64 -0.52 1.56 9.47
N ASP A 65 -1.70 1.17 9.93
CA ASP A 65 -1.93 0.69 11.30
C ASP A 65 -2.74 -0.63 11.30
N PRO A 66 -2.18 -1.72 11.84
CA PRO A 66 -2.88 -3.00 11.96
C PRO A 66 -4.26 -2.90 12.61
N ALA A 67 -4.43 -2.07 13.64
CA ALA A 67 -5.71 -1.92 14.33
C ALA A 67 -6.76 -1.26 13.43
N LYS A 68 -6.36 -0.24 12.66
CA LYS A 68 -7.26 0.41 11.69
C LYS A 68 -7.62 -0.51 10.53
N ARG A 69 -6.67 -1.35 10.07
CA ARG A 69 -6.96 -2.40 9.07
C ARG A 69 -8.03 -3.36 9.59
N GLN A 70 -7.89 -3.84 10.82
CA GLN A 70 -8.86 -4.75 11.42
C GLN A 70 -10.23 -4.10 11.57
N ALA A 71 -10.28 -2.84 12.03
CA ALA A 71 -11.53 -2.09 12.15
C ALA A 71 -12.25 -1.95 10.80
N ARG A 72 -11.51 -1.65 9.73
CA ARG A 72 -12.07 -1.60 8.37
C ARG A 72 -12.57 -2.95 7.89
N ALA A 73 -11.79 -4.02 8.09
CA ALA A 73 -12.20 -5.37 7.71
C ALA A 73 -13.52 -5.77 8.40
N ASN A 74 -13.61 -5.51 9.71
CA ASN A 74 -14.83 -5.77 10.49
C ASN A 74 -16.03 -4.93 10.00
N PHE A 75 -15.79 -3.65 9.66
CA PHE A 75 -16.83 -2.78 9.12
C PHE A 75 -17.38 -3.28 7.79
N ILE A 76 -16.49 -3.67 6.86
CA ILE A 76 -16.89 -4.22 5.55
C ILE A 76 -17.64 -5.53 5.75
N PHE A 77 -17.12 -6.43 6.58
CA PHE A 77 -17.77 -7.71 6.88
C PHE A 77 -19.20 -7.48 7.42
N ARG A 78 -19.38 -6.55 8.36
CA ARG A 78 -20.70 -6.22 8.89
C ARG A 78 -21.65 -5.70 7.81
N LYS A 79 -21.18 -4.84 6.89
CA LYS A 79 -22.00 -4.35 5.79
C LYS A 79 -22.43 -5.44 4.82
N ILE A 80 -21.53 -6.37 4.50
CA ILE A 80 -21.84 -7.54 3.68
C ILE A 80 -22.91 -8.41 4.36
N MET A 81 -22.74 -8.68 5.66
CA MET A 81 -23.72 -9.46 6.44
C MET A 81 -25.09 -8.78 6.53
N ASN A 82 -25.13 -7.45 6.48
CA ASN A 82 -26.36 -6.65 6.43
C ASN A 82 -26.95 -6.52 5.01
N GLY A 83 -26.27 -7.01 3.98
CA GLY A 83 -26.71 -6.86 2.58
C GLY A 83 -26.53 -5.45 1.99
N GLU A 84 -25.75 -4.59 2.63
CA GLU A 84 -25.53 -3.19 2.23
C GLU A 84 -24.42 -3.01 1.19
N LEU A 85 -23.63 -4.06 0.95
CA LEU A 85 -22.59 -4.14 -0.07
C LEU A 85 -22.72 -5.49 -0.77
N GLN A 86 -22.85 -5.48 -2.10
CA GLN A 86 -22.87 -6.68 -2.96
C GLN A 86 -21.68 -6.67 -3.91
#